data_AF-A0A136H3E2-F1
#
_entry.id   AF-A0A136H3E2-F1
#
_cell.length_a   1.000
_cell.length_b   1.000
_cell.length_c   1.000
_cell.angle_alpha   90.00
_cell.angle_beta   90.00
_cell.angle_gamma   90.00
#
_symmetry.space_group_name_H-M   'P 1'
#
loop_
_entity.id
_entity.type
_entity.pdbx_description
1 polymer ?
#
loop_
_entity_poly.entity_id
_entity_poly.type
_entity_poly.pdbx_seq_one_letter_code
_entity_poly.pdbx_strand_id
1 'polypeptide(L)'
;RFEFTHELAWKVLKDYLDYEGLQNVTGSRSASRLAFNIGLIEDGQVWMDMIESRNKTVHTYQESILEQEYAKVRRVYYPSFLAFQNKMQTLL
;
A
#
# COMPACT_ATOMS: atom_id res chain seq x y z
N ARG A 1 -0.66 13.30 -1.02
CA ARG A 1 -0.55 12.86 -2.43
C ARG A 1 -0.38 11.35 -2.42
N PHE A 2 -1.18 10.59 -3.18
CA PHE A 2 -1.25 9.13 -3.10
C PHE A 2 0.09 8.42 -3.36
N GLU A 3 0.78 8.75 -4.45
CA GLU A 3 2.00 8.04 -4.88
C GLU A 3 3.11 8.07 -3.81
N PHE A 4 3.35 9.25 -3.24
CA PHE A 4 4.31 9.43 -2.15
C PHE A 4 3.89 8.67 -0.88
N THR A 5 2.61 8.71 -0.52
CA THR A 5 2.09 7.99 0.66
C THR A 5 2.24 6.49 0.49
N HIS A 6 1.88 5.94 -0.68
CA HIS A 6 2.08 4.53 -0.98
C HIS A 6 3.56 4.15 -0.96
N GLU A 7 4.44 4.96 -1.56
CA GLU A 7 5.88 4.73 -1.59
C GLU A 7 6.50 4.66 -0.19
N LEU A 8 6.08 5.55 0.72
CA LEU A 8 6.53 5.52 2.10
C LEU A 8 5.93 4.33 2.86
N ALA A 9 4.64 4.05 2.66
CA ALA A 9 3.96 2.98 3.38
C ALA A 9 4.57 1.60 3.09
N TRP A 10 4.88 1.27 1.82
CA TRP A 10 5.49 -0.02 1.53
C TRP A 10 6.96 -0.10 2.00
N LYS A 11 7.67 1.02 2.12
CA LYS A 11 8.99 1.06 2.75
C LYS A 11 8.91 0.77 4.24
N VAL A 12 7.94 1.37 4.94
CA VAL A 12 7.68 1.05 6.35
C VAL A 12 7.32 -0.43 6.52
N LEU A 13 6.48 -0.99 5.63
CA LEU A 13 6.21 -2.44 5.63
C LEU A 13 7.50 -3.24 5.50
N LYS A 14 8.34 -2.89 4.52
CA LYS A 14 9.61 -3.57 4.30
C LYS A 14 10.49 -3.51 5.55
N ASP A 15 10.70 -2.33 6.10
CA ASP A 15 11.58 -2.12 7.26
C ASP A 15 11.08 -2.92 8.48
N TYR A 16 9.76 -2.95 8.70
CA TYR A 16 9.16 -3.75 9.77
C TYR A 16 9.28 -5.26 9.52
N LEU A 17 9.02 -5.72 8.30
CA LEU A 17 9.17 -7.13 7.94
C LEU A 17 10.63 -7.60 8.08
N ASP A 18 11.58 -6.77 7.65
CA ASP A 18 13.01 -7.04 7.81
C ASP A 18 13.40 -7.08 9.31
N TYR A 19 12.83 -6.19 10.14
CA TYR A 19 13.01 -6.19 11.59
C TYR A 19 12.49 -7.47 12.27
N GLU A 20 11.32 -7.98 11.83
CA GLU A 20 10.76 -9.26 12.30
C GLU A 20 11.50 -10.49 11.73
N GLY A 21 12.58 -10.30 10.95
CA GLY A 21 13.38 -11.37 10.37
C GLY A 21 12.79 -12.00 9.10
N LEU A 22 11.73 -11.40 8.52
CA LEU A 22 11.10 -11.87 7.29
C LEU A 22 11.87 -11.36 6.07
N GLN A 23 12.78 -12.19 5.59
CA GLN A 23 13.63 -11.87 4.44
C GLN A 23 12.89 -12.02 3.08
N ASN A 24 13.56 -11.56 2.01
CA ASN A 24 13.09 -11.59 0.61
C ASN A 24 12.00 -10.57 0.26
N VAL A 25 11.93 -9.45 0.98
CA VAL A 25 11.12 -8.29 0.58
C VAL A 25 11.83 -7.51 -0.54
N THR A 26 11.55 -7.92 -1.77
CA THR A 26 12.15 -7.34 -2.99
C THR A 26 11.45 -6.09 -3.52
N GLY A 27 10.25 -5.78 -3.05
CA GLY A 27 9.50 -4.58 -3.46
C GLY A 27 8.09 -4.51 -2.87
N SER A 28 7.31 -3.51 -3.28
CA SER A 28 5.97 -3.27 -2.73
C SER A 28 5.02 -4.47 -2.83
N ARG A 29 5.14 -5.27 -3.89
CA ARG A 29 4.31 -6.47 -4.10
C ARG A 29 4.63 -7.57 -3.09
N SER A 30 5.91 -7.88 -2.89
CA SER A 30 6.33 -8.90 -1.92
C SER A 30 6.10 -8.42 -0.49
N ALA A 31 6.34 -7.13 -0.20
CA ALA A 31 6.02 -6.50 1.07
C ALA A 31 4.53 -6.64 1.41
N SER A 32 3.64 -6.25 0.50
CA SER A 32 2.19 -6.32 0.72
C SER A 32 1.72 -7.76 0.97
N ARG A 33 2.23 -8.73 0.20
CA ARG A 33 1.88 -10.14 0.37
C ARG A 33 2.32 -10.68 1.73
N LEU A 34 3.56 -10.39 2.15
CA LEU A 34 4.07 -10.83 3.44
C LEU A 34 3.35 -10.15 4.61
N ALA A 35 3.14 -8.83 4.51
CA ALA A 35 2.40 -8.05 5.49
C ALA A 35 0.98 -8.57 5.71
N PHE A 36 0.27 -8.94 4.64
CA PHE A 36 -1.05 -9.55 4.75
C PHE A 36 -0.98 -10.92 5.43
N ASN A 37 -0.03 -11.77 5.03
CA ASN A 37 0.13 -13.11 5.61
C ASN A 37 0.38 -13.09 7.13
N ILE A 38 1.03 -12.05 7.65
CA ILE A 38 1.30 -11.90 9.09
C ILE A 38 0.28 -11.02 9.82
N GLY A 39 -0.79 -10.58 9.14
CA GLY A 39 -1.85 -9.77 9.74
C GLY A 39 -1.43 -8.32 10.07
N LEU A 40 -0.41 -7.80 9.41
CA LEU A 40 0.02 -6.40 9.53
C LEU A 40 -0.86 -5.45 8.72
N ILE A 41 -1.45 -5.96 7.63
CA ILE A 41 -2.50 -5.28 6.86
C ILE A 41 -3.70 -6.22 6.71
N GLU A 42 -4.90 -5.65 6.70
CA GLU A 42 -6.15 -6.42 6.72
C GLU A 42 -6.61 -6.87 5.32
N ASP A 43 -6.39 -6.05 4.30
CA ASP A 43 -6.81 -6.34 2.93
C ASP A 43 -5.62 -6.27 1.98
N GLY A 44 -5.01 -7.43 1.72
CA GLY A 44 -3.88 -7.54 0.81
C GLY A 44 -4.25 -7.19 -0.64
N GLN A 45 -5.48 -7.43 -1.07
CA GLN A 45 -5.91 -7.14 -2.45
C GLN A 45 -5.94 -5.64 -2.69
N VAL A 46 -6.45 -4.86 -1.73
CA VAL A 46 -6.45 -3.40 -1.82
C VAL A 46 -5.04 -2.85 -1.98
N TRP A 47 -4.05 -3.39 -1.25
CA TRP A 47 -2.65 -2.98 -1.41
C TRP A 47 -2.05 -3.37 -2.76
N MET A 48 -2.44 -4.53 -3.31
CA MET A 48 -2.03 -4.93 -4.65
C MET A 48 -2.64 -3.99 -5.71
N ASP A 49 -3.90 -3.60 -5.54
CA ASP A 49 -4.58 -2.65 -6.42
C ASP A 49 -3.90 -1.27 -6.39
N MET A 50 -3.43 -0.81 -5.22
CA MET A 50 -2.68 0.45 -5.11
C MET A 50 -1.43 0.48 -6.02
N ILE A 51 -0.72 -0.64 -6.14
CA ILE A 51 0.45 -0.77 -7.00
C ILE A 51 0.05 -0.59 -8.47
N GLU A 52 -1.06 -1.20 -8.88
CA GLU A 52 -1.58 -1.04 -10.25
C GLU A 52 -2.07 0.37 -10.52
N SER A 53 -2.81 0.97 -9.59
CA SER A 53 -3.29 2.35 -9.67
C SER A 53 -2.14 3.34 -9.83
N ARG A 54 -1.05 3.18 -9.07
CA ARG A 54 0.14 4.02 -9.21
C ARG A 54 0.78 3.90 -10.59
N ASN A 55 0.77 2.72 -11.20
CA ASN A 55 1.28 2.55 -12.57
C ASN A 55 0.35 3.24 -13.59
N LYS A 56 -0.96 3.23 -13.36
CA LYS A 56 -1.94 3.87 -14.26
C LYS A 56 -1.90 5.40 -14.19
N THR A 57 -1.75 5.99 -12.99
CA THR A 57 -1.73 7.46 -12.80
C THR A 57 -0.55 8.14 -13.48
N VAL A 58 0.58 7.45 -13.64
CA VAL A 58 1.79 8.00 -14.29
C VAL A 58 1.69 7.94 -15.82
N HIS A 59 0.96 6.98 -16.39
CA HIS A 59 0.95 6.72 -17.83
C HIS A 59 -0.34 7.13 -18.55
N THR A 60 -1.35 7.64 -17.83
CA THR A 60 -2.68 7.89 -18.39
C THR A 60 -3.15 9.33 -18.21
N TYR A 61 -3.35 10.05 -19.31
CA TYR A 61 -3.94 11.40 -19.34
C TYR A 61 -5.46 11.40 -19.60
N GLN A 62 -6.10 10.22 -19.71
CA GLN A 62 -7.55 10.13 -19.84
C GLN A 62 -8.23 10.52 -18.53
N GLU A 63 -8.95 11.63 -18.57
CA GLU A 63 -9.64 12.23 -17.43
C GLU A 63 -10.58 11.26 -16.71
N SER A 64 -11.32 10.44 -17.46
CA SER A 64 -12.21 9.42 -16.90
C SER A 64 -11.49 8.35 -16.08
N ILE A 65 -10.27 7.98 -16.46
CA ILE A 65 -9.44 7.04 -15.71
C ILE A 65 -8.90 7.73 -14.46
N LEU A 66 -8.45 8.98 -14.58
CA LEU A 66 -7.97 9.75 -13.44
C LEU A 66 -9.06 9.92 -12.38
N GLU A 67 -10.30 10.25 -12.76
CA GLU A 67 -11.43 10.37 -11.83
C GLU A 67 -11.70 9.07 -11.07
N GLN A 68 -11.68 7.93 -11.76
CA GLN A 68 -11.87 6.61 -11.14
C GLN A 68 -10.75 6.30 -10.14
N GLU A 69 -9.50 6.57 -10.51
CA GLU A 69 -8.36 6.35 -9.63
C GLU A 69 -8.39 7.29 -8.41
N TYR A 70 -8.77 8.56 -8.58
CA TYR A 70 -8.98 9.48 -7.45
C TYR A 70 -10.09 9.01 -6.51
N ALA A 71 -11.18 8.45 -7.04
CA ALA A 71 -12.25 7.89 -6.23
C ALA A 71 -11.76 6.70 -5.40
N LYS A 72 -10.97 5.79 -5.99
CA LYS A 72 -10.33 4.67 -5.28
C LYS A 72 -9.41 5.15 -4.17
N VAL A 73 -8.56 6.14 -4.46
CA VAL A 73 -7.65 6.73 -3.46
C VAL A 73 -8.41 7.21 -2.24
N ARG A 74 -9.52 7.94 -2.43
CA ARG A 74 -10.29 8.51 -1.30
C ARG A 74 -11.11 7.47 -0.56
N ARG A 75 -11.73 6.54 -1.27
CA ARG A 75 -12.76 5.65 -0.70
C ARG A 75 -12.22 4.29 -0.26
N VAL A 76 -11.12 3.82 -0.85
CA VAL A 76 -10.59 2.47 -0.64
C VAL A 76 -9.19 2.53 -0.04
N TYR A 77 -8.30 3.34 -0.63
CA TYR A 77 -6.88 3.33 -0.22
C TYR A 77 -6.63 4.13 1.05
N TYR A 78 -7.28 5.29 1.20
CA TYR A 78 -7.13 6.11 2.39
C TYR A 78 -7.53 5.39 3.69
N PRO A 79 -8.68 4.70 3.78
CA PRO A 79 -9.00 3.88 4.95
C PRO A 79 -7.97 2.78 5.23
N SER A 80 -7.44 2.15 4.18
CA SER A 80 -6.42 1.10 4.32
C SER A 80 -5.09 1.63 4.88
N PHE A 81 -4.70 2.86 4.50
CA PHE A 81 -3.55 3.52 5.12
C PHE A 81 -3.78 3.87 6.58
N LEU A 82 -4.99 4.32 6.95
CA LEU A 82 -5.33 4.60 8.35
C LEU A 82 -5.31 3.33 9.19
N ALA A 83 -5.88 2.23 8.68
CA ALA A 83 -5.85 0.94 9.36
C ALA A 83 -4.40 0.48 9.58
N PHE A 84 -3.55 0.57 8.56
CA PHE A 84 -2.12 0.26 8.68
C PHE A 84 -1.40 1.17 9.66
N GLN A 85 -1.62 2.48 9.62
CA GLN A 85 -1.04 3.42 10.57
C GLN A 85 -1.41 3.06 12.02
N ASN A 86 -2.70 2.82 12.28
CA ASN A 86 -3.18 2.43 13.60
C ASN A 86 -2.54 1.12 14.05
N LYS A 87 -2.45 0.12 13.15
CA LYS A 87 -1.78 -1.15 13.44
C LYS A 87 -0.33 -0.94 13.82
N MET A 88 0.43 -0.14 13.05
CA MET A 88 1.84 0.16 13.37
C MET A 88 2.00 0.87 14.72
N GLN A 89 1.08 1.77 15.07
CA GLN A 89 1.11 2.45 16.38
C GLN A 89 0.89 1.49 17.56
N THR A 90 0.27 0.33 17.35
CA THR A 90 0.15 -0.70 18.41
C THR A 90 1.41 -1.57 18.57
N LEU A 91 2.35 -1.47 17.63
CA LEU A 91 3.57 -2.27 17.57
C LEU A 91 4.83 -1.47 17.94
N LEU A 92 4.68 -0.17 18.22
CA LEU A 92 5.71 0.76 18.71
C LEU A 92 5.56 0.94 20.22
#